data_AF-A0A671PBF1-F1
#
_entry.id   AF-A0A671PBF1-F1
#
_cell.length_a   1.000
_cell.length_b   1.000
_cell.length_c   1.000
_cell.angle_alpha   90.00
_cell.angle_beta   90.00
_cell.angle_gamma   90.00
#
_symmetry.space_group_name_H-M   'P 1'
#
loop_
_entity.id
_entity.type
_entity.pdbx_description
1 polymer ?
#
loop_
_entity_poly.entity_id
_entity_poly.type
_entity_poly.pdbx_seq_one_letter_code
_entity_poly.pdbx_strand_id
1 'polypeptide(L)'
;MDEEPERAKRWEGGYERTWREVLKEDESGSLKATVEDILFQAKRKRVFESHGQVRLGMMWHLFVIIDSSRSMEDQDLKPNRLTSTLKLMEYFVEEYFDQNPISQIGIITTKNKRAEKLTDLAGNPKKHTAALKKAVDSTCVGEPSLYNSLNLAMQTLK
;
A
#
# COMPACT_ATOMS: atom_id res chain seq x y z
N MET A 1 20.22 -57.30 12.90
CA MET A 1 19.93 -56.41 14.04
C MET A 1 19.69 -55.06 13.40
N ASP A 2 18.44 -54.62 13.46
CA ASP A 2 17.83 -53.65 12.56
C ASP A 2 18.51 -52.27 12.57
N GLU A 3 18.82 -51.74 11.39
CA GLU A 3 19.19 -50.33 11.21
C GLU A 3 17.92 -49.48 11.39
N GLU A 4 17.84 -48.78 12.51
CA GLU A 4 16.78 -47.80 12.79
C GLU A 4 16.81 -46.71 11.71
N PRO A 5 15.70 -46.44 11.00
CA PRO A 5 15.67 -45.38 10.01
C PRO A 5 15.86 -44.05 10.74
N GLU A 6 16.88 -43.27 10.35
CA GLU A 6 17.08 -41.90 10.81
C GLU A 6 15.74 -41.16 10.79
N ARG A 7 15.25 -40.82 11.98
CA ARG A 7 13.96 -40.17 12.17
C ARG A 7 14.07 -38.75 11.61
N ALA A 8 13.79 -38.61 10.31
CA ALA A 8 13.69 -37.35 9.59
C ALA A 8 13.00 -36.31 10.47
N LYS A 9 13.63 -35.14 10.62
CA LYS A 9 13.19 -34.14 11.58
C LYS A 9 11.80 -33.69 11.17
N ARG A 10 10.92 -33.50 12.16
CA ARG A 10 9.47 -33.25 11.99
C ARG A 10 9.11 -32.05 11.08
N TRP A 11 10.06 -31.18 10.77
CA TRP A 11 9.93 -30.06 9.83
C TRP A 11 10.21 -30.45 8.37
N GLU A 12 10.98 -31.52 8.11
CA GLU A 12 11.22 -32.05 6.76
C GLU A 12 9.92 -32.61 6.17
N GLY A 13 9.14 -33.37 6.97
CA GLY A 13 7.82 -33.84 6.55
C GLY A 13 6.71 -32.77 6.56
N GLY A 14 6.93 -31.63 7.23
CA GLY A 14 5.98 -30.50 7.21
C GLY A 14 6.06 -29.70 5.91
N TYR A 15 7.29 -29.52 5.40
CA TYR A 15 7.53 -28.83 4.14
C TYR A 15 6.97 -29.61 2.95
N GLU A 16 7.21 -30.92 2.85
CA GLU A 16 6.66 -31.73 1.75
C GLU A 16 5.12 -31.77 1.71
N ARG A 17 4.45 -31.68 2.86
CA ARG A 17 2.98 -31.76 2.96
C ARG A 17 2.28 -30.50 2.42
N THR A 18 2.81 -29.31 2.70
CA THR A 18 2.15 -28.06 2.25
C THR A 18 2.20 -27.92 0.72
N TRP A 19 3.30 -28.32 0.08
CA TRP A 19 3.42 -28.27 -1.38
C TRP A 19 2.68 -29.43 -2.06
N ARG A 20 2.70 -30.66 -1.54
CA ARG A 20 1.94 -31.80 -2.13
C ARG A 20 0.42 -31.71 -1.93
N GLU A 21 -0.07 -31.12 -0.84
CA GLU A 21 -1.52 -31.00 -0.62
C GLU A 21 -2.13 -29.84 -1.41
N VAL A 22 -1.37 -28.75 -1.63
CA VAL A 22 -1.82 -27.58 -2.39
C VAL A 22 -1.64 -27.79 -3.90
N LEU A 23 -0.55 -28.44 -4.33
CA LEU A 23 -0.32 -28.82 -5.73
C LEU A 23 -0.68 -30.31 -5.94
N LYS A 24 -1.97 -30.62 -6.12
CA LYS A 24 -2.40 -31.95 -6.59
C LYS A 24 -2.62 -31.93 -8.11
N GLU A 25 -1.79 -32.67 -8.83
CA GLU A 25 -2.06 -33.12 -10.20
C GLU A 25 -3.08 -34.27 -10.14
N ASP A 26 -4.06 -34.28 -11.05
CA ASP A 26 -4.89 -35.47 -11.27
C ASP A 26 -4.20 -36.46 -12.21
N GLU A 27 -4.80 -37.63 -12.42
CA GLU A 27 -4.30 -38.70 -13.32
C GLU A 27 -4.11 -38.27 -14.79
N SER A 28 -4.54 -37.07 -15.18
CA SER A 28 -4.30 -36.49 -16.51
C SER A 28 -3.17 -35.45 -16.54
N GLY A 29 -2.49 -35.20 -15.41
CA GLY A 29 -1.33 -34.33 -15.30
C GLY A 29 -1.65 -32.83 -15.35
N SER A 30 -2.88 -32.42 -15.05
CA SER A 30 -3.28 -31.00 -15.09
C SER A 30 -3.48 -30.41 -13.69
N LEU A 31 -2.74 -29.34 -13.41
CA LEU A 31 -2.74 -28.61 -12.14
C LEU A 31 -4.01 -27.76 -12.02
N LYS A 32 -4.80 -27.94 -10.96
CA LYS A 32 -5.94 -27.06 -10.62
C LYS A 32 -5.48 -25.67 -10.17
N ALA A 33 -4.96 -24.85 -11.09
CA ALA A 33 -4.84 -23.40 -10.89
C ALA A 33 -6.23 -22.70 -10.83
N THR A 34 -7.28 -23.37 -11.32
CA THR A 34 -8.59 -22.75 -11.57
C THR A 34 -9.38 -22.41 -10.31
N VAL A 35 -9.25 -23.17 -9.22
CA VAL A 35 -10.07 -22.94 -8.01
C VAL A 35 -9.59 -21.73 -7.21
N GLU A 36 -8.27 -21.55 -7.11
CA GLU A 36 -7.68 -20.34 -6.50
C GLU A 36 -7.97 -19.10 -7.34
N ASP A 37 -7.89 -19.20 -8.67
CA ASP A 37 -8.24 -18.09 -9.57
C ASP A 37 -9.72 -17.68 -9.43
N ILE A 38 -10.64 -18.64 -9.35
CA ILE A 38 -12.07 -18.37 -9.16
C ILE A 38 -12.31 -17.73 -7.79
N LEU A 39 -11.65 -18.21 -6.73
CA LEU A 39 -11.77 -17.62 -5.39
C LEU A 39 -11.18 -16.21 -5.33
N PHE A 40 -10.05 -15.97 -5.99
CA PHE A 40 -9.41 -14.67 -6.10
C PHE A 40 -10.25 -13.68 -6.91
N GLN A 41 -10.84 -14.12 -8.02
CA GLN A 41 -11.79 -13.32 -8.81
C GLN A 41 -13.06 -13.01 -8.02
N ALA A 42 -13.59 -13.96 -7.24
CA ALA A 42 -14.75 -13.75 -6.38
C ALA A 42 -14.46 -12.76 -5.24
N LYS A 43 -13.28 -12.81 -4.62
CA LYS A 43 -12.83 -11.82 -3.64
C LYS A 43 -12.70 -10.43 -4.26
N ARG A 44 -12.13 -10.32 -5.46
CA ARG A 44 -12.02 -9.04 -6.19
C ARG A 44 -13.37 -8.43 -6.52
N LYS A 45 -14.34 -9.22 -7.00
CA LYS A 45 -15.69 -8.74 -7.34
C LYS A 45 -16.43 -8.11 -6.17
N ARG A 46 -16.28 -8.66 -4.95
CA ARG A 46 -16.93 -8.12 -3.74
C ARG A 46 -16.44 -6.73 -3.32
N VAL A 47 -15.26 -6.30 -3.77
CA VAL A 47 -14.72 -4.96 -3.46
C VAL A 47 -15.36 -3.88 -4.34
N PHE A 48 -15.85 -4.23 -5.54
CA PHE A 48 -16.43 -3.29 -6.50
C PHE A 48 -17.92 -2.96 -6.24
N GLU A 49 -18.59 -3.65 -5.31
CA GLU A 49 -20.04 -3.54 -5.07
C GLU A 49 -20.43 -2.55 -3.97
N SER A 50 -19.78 -1.38 -3.90
CA SER A 50 -20.18 -0.32 -2.97
C SER A 50 -20.50 0.97 -3.69
N HIS A 51 -21.73 1.11 -4.18
CA HIS A 51 -22.28 2.41 -4.55
C HIS A 51 -23.70 2.59 -4.01
N GLY A 52 -23.82 3.46 -3.02
CA GLY A 52 -25.07 3.89 -2.44
C GLY A 52 -24.88 5.12 -1.55
N GLN A 53 -24.22 6.18 -2.05
CA GLN A 53 -24.11 7.44 -1.31
C GLN A 53 -24.81 8.57 -2.08
N VAL A 54 -25.95 8.97 -1.53
CA VAL A 54 -26.96 9.85 -2.15
C VAL A 54 -26.63 11.34 -1.95
N ARG A 55 -25.49 11.66 -1.33
CA ARG A 55 -24.98 13.02 -1.14
C ARG A 55 -23.47 13.03 -1.36
N LEU A 56 -23.07 13.34 -2.59
CA LEU A 56 -21.67 13.53 -2.94
C LEU A 56 -21.26 14.93 -2.50
N GLY A 57 -20.25 15.05 -1.64
CA GLY A 57 -19.53 16.30 -1.49
C GLY A 57 -18.97 16.66 -2.86
N MET A 58 -19.29 17.84 -3.40
CA MET A 58 -18.78 18.22 -4.72
C MET A 58 -17.35 18.76 -4.63
N MET A 59 -17.06 19.54 -3.58
CA MET A 59 -15.72 20.08 -3.32
C MET A 59 -15.06 19.33 -2.17
N TRP A 60 -13.89 18.75 -2.43
CA TRP A 60 -13.09 18.06 -1.42
C TRP A 60 -11.76 18.77 -1.20
N HIS A 61 -11.40 18.96 0.07
CA HIS A 61 -10.07 19.37 0.49
C HIS A 61 -9.41 18.18 1.19
N LEU A 62 -8.55 17.47 0.46
CA LEU A 62 -7.91 16.26 0.94
C LEU A 62 -6.50 16.56 1.46
N PHE A 63 -6.20 16.10 2.66
CA PHE A 63 -4.83 16.05 3.17
C PHE A 63 -4.33 14.61 3.22
N VAL A 64 -3.21 14.37 2.53
CA VAL A 64 -2.51 13.09 2.55
C VAL A 64 -1.32 13.22 3.49
N ILE A 65 -1.25 12.34 4.48
CA ILE A 65 -0.13 12.28 5.43
C ILE A 65 0.69 11.04 5.09
N ILE A 66 1.95 11.24 4.70
CA ILE A 66 2.89 10.19 4.35
C ILE A 66 3.84 9.98 5.52
N ASP A 67 3.98 8.74 5.95
CA ASP A 67 5.00 8.37 6.92
C ASP A 67 6.37 8.27 6.23
N SER A 68 7.37 8.93 6.81
CA SER A 68 8.79 8.88 6.41
C SER A 68 9.67 8.49 7.60
N SER A 69 9.15 7.60 8.45
CA SER A 69 9.85 6.96 9.56
C SER A 69 10.81 5.86 9.09
N ARG A 70 11.66 5.39 10.01
CA ARG A 70 12.62 4.30 9.76
C ARG A 70 11.95 3.03 9.21
N SER A 71 10.68 2.79 9.54
CA SER A 71 9.91 1.64 9.05
C SER A 71 9.72 1.61 7.53
N MET A 72 9.92 2.75 6.86
CA MET A 72 9.77 2.90 5.41
C MET A 72 11.02 2.53 4.61
N GLU A 73 12.15 2.31 5.27
CA GLU A 73 13.39 1.78 4.66
C GLU A 73 13.33 0.26 4.46
N ASP A 74 12.35 -0.41 5.07
CA ASP A 74 12.15 -1.85 4.95
C ASP A 74 11.75 -2.27 3.52
N GLN A 75 12.25 -3.42 3.08
CA GLN A 75 12.14 -3.95 1.71
C GLN A 75 10.99 -4.96 1.55
N ASP A 76 9.90 -4.74 2.28
CA ASP A 76 8.70 -5.57 2.19
C ASP A 76 8.04 -5.44 0.80
N LEU A 77 8.11 -4.25 0.22
CA LEU A 77 7.73 -3.94 -1.15
C LEU A 77 8.97 -3.50 -1.93
N LYS A 78 9.16 -4.05 -3.13
CA LYS A 78 10.34 -3.74 -3.95
C LYS A 78 10.26 -2.32 -4.55
N PRO A 79 11.32 -1.49 -4.48
CA PRO A 79 12.58 -1.70 -3.77
C PRO A 79 12.49 -1.42 -2.26
N ASN A 80 11.82 -0.32 -1.87
CA ASN A 80 11.52 0.04 -0.48
C ASN A 80 10.02 0.38 -0.36
N ARG A 81 9.48 0.30 0.86
CA ARG A 81 8.10 0.75 1.16
C ARG A 81 7.87 2.20 0.73
N LEU A 82 8.80 3.12 1.03
CA LEU A 82 8.66 4.53 0.63
C LEU A 82 8.48 4.71 -0.88
N THR A 83 9.39 4.14 -1.67
CA THR A 83 9.37 4.27 -3.13
C THR A 83 8.09 3.71 -3.74
N SER A 84 7.62 2.59 -3.18
CA SER A 84 6.38 1.94 -3.59
C SER A 84 5.17 2.84 -3.29
N THR A 85 5.08 3.38 -2.07
CA THR A 85 4.02 4.29 -1.66
C THR A 85 4.02 5.59 -2.49
N LEU A 86 5.19 6.21 -2.72
CA LEU A 86 5.28 7.44 -3.50
C LEU A 86 4.87 7.22 -4.95
N LYS A 87 5.27 6.10 -5.57
CA LYS A 87 4.88 5.78 -6.95
C LYS A 87 3.37 5.56 -7.09
N LEU A 88 2.76 4.85 -6.14
CA LEU A 88 1.30 4.69 -6.10
C LEU A 88 0.60 6.02 -5.80
N MET A 89 1.23 6.90 -5.02
CA MET A 89 0.70 8.24 -4.74
C MET A 89 0.70 9.13 -5.98
N GLU A 90 1.72 9.05 -6.85
CA GLU A 90 1.73 9.76 -8.14
C GLU A 90 0.52 9.35 -8.99
N TYR A 91 0.26 8.04 -9.11
CA TYR A 91 -0.89 7.52 -9.83
C TYR A 91 -2.22 7.94 -9.17
N PHE A 92 -2.30 7.89 -7.84
CA PHE A 92 -3.46 8.34 -7.09
C PHE A 92 -3.77 9.82 -7.33
N VAL A 93 -2.77 10.68 -7.36
CA VAL A 93 -2.97 12.11 -7.63
C VAL A 93 -3.54 12.31 -9.03
N GLU A 94 -3.01 11.63 -10.04
CA GLU A 94 -3.52 11.72 -11.42
C GLU A 94 -4.96 11.23 -11.52
N GLU A 95 -5.26 10.05 -10.99
CA GLU A 95 -6.62 9.46 -11.01
C GLU A 95 -7.62 10.29 -10.18
N TYR A 96 -7.18 10.84 -9.04
CA TYR A 96 -8.02 11.65 -8.18
C TYR A 96 -8.45 12.95 -8.87
N PHE A 97 -7.52 13.64 -9.55
CA PHE A 97 -7.84 14.87 -10.28
C PHE A 97 -8.65 14.61 -11.56
N ASP A 98 -8.51 13.43 -12.18
CA ASP A 98 -9.34 13.02 -13.31
C ASP A 98 -10.81 12.80 -12.88
N GLN A 99 -11.01 12.16 -11.73
CA GLN A 99 -12.36 11.95 -11.17
C GLN A 99 -12.94 13.21 -10.49
N ASN A 100 -12.09 14.09 -9.93
CA ASN A 100 -12.51 15.22 -9.10
C ASN A 100 -11.76 16.53 -9.47
N PRO A 101 -12.09 17.19 -10.60
CA PRO A 101 -11.33 18.33 -11.11
C PRO A 101 -11.41 19.60 -10.23
N ILE A 102 -12.43 19.71 -9.38
CA ILE A 102 -12.63 20.87 -8.49
C ILE A 102 -12.06 20.69 -7.08
N SER A 103 -11.46 19.53 -6.82
CA SER A 103 -10.90 19.21 -5.51
C SER A 103 -9.49 19.75 -5.34
N GLN A 104 -9.01 19.83 -4.10
CA GLN A 104 -7.66 20.25 -3.78
C GLN A 104 -6.98 19.20 -2.91
N ILE A 105 -5.69 18.95 -3.16
CA ILE A 105 -4.87 18.03 -2.37
C ILE A 105 -3.75 18.82 -1.69
N GLY A 106 -3.47 18.50 -0.43
CA GLY A 106 -2.26 18.89 0.28
C GLY A 106 -1.51 17.65 0.75
N ILE A 107 -0.17 17.69 0.69
CA ILE A 107 0.68 16.55 1.07
C ILE A 107 1.55 16.95 2.25
N ILE A 108 1.49 16.17 3.32
CA ILE A 108 2.28 16.32 4.54
C ILE A 108 3.13 15.07 4.71
N THR A 109 4.40 15.24 5.05
CA THR A 109 5.32 14.16 5.37
C THR A 109 5.65 14.19 6.86
N THR A 110 5.77 13.01 7.48
CA THR A 110 6.17 12.90 8.89
C THR A 110 7.55 12.28 9.02
N LYS A 111 8.46 13.03 9.64
CA LYS A 111 9.85 12.63 9.81
C LYS A 111 10.36 13.16 11.14
N ASN A 112 11.14 12.35 11.85
CA ASN A 112 11.82 12.75 13.08
C ASN A 112 10.91 13.45 14.12
N LYS A 113 9.74 12.87 14.39
CA LYS A 113 8.71 13.39 15.32
C LYS A 113 8.12 14.74 14.93
N ARG A 114 8.40 15.23 13.73
CA ARG A 114 7.88 16.48 13.17
C ARG A 114 7.04 16.19 11.93
N ALA A 115 6.17 17.14 11.63
CA ALA A 115 5.39 17.14 10.42
C ALA A 115 5.90 18.27 9.53
N GLU A 116 6.16 17.94 8.28
CA GLU A 116 6.66 18.86 7.27
C GLU A 116 5.64 18.92 6.15
N LYS A 117 5.27 20.13 5.73
CA LYS A 117 4.35 20.31 4.62
C LYS A 117 5.15 20.20 3.33
N LEU A 118 4.93 19.13 2.57
CA LEU A 118 5.62 18.89 1.30
C LEU A 118 5.00 19.75 0.19
N THR A 119 3.67 19.80 0.15
CA THR A 119 2.92 20.63 -0.80
C THR A 119 1.73 21.28 -0.12
N ASP A 120 1.53 22.57 -0.35
CA ASP A 120 0.31 23.28 0.05
C ASP A 120 -0.93 22.72 -0.63
N LEU A 121 -2.09 23.00 -0.03
CA LEU A 121 -3.39 22.66 -0.57
C LEU A 121 -3.58 23.35 -1.93
N ALA A 122 -3.51 22.58 -3.01
CA ALA A 122 -3.55 23.09 -4.38
C ALA A 122 -4.21 22.08 -5.32
N GLY A 123 -4.82 22.60 -6.40
CA GLY A 123 -5.46 21.80 -7.45
C GLY A 123 -4.56 21.46 -8.63
N ASN A 124 -3.23 21.69 -8.55
CA ASN A 124 -2.32 21.43 -9.67
C ASN A 124 -1.61 20.07 -9.50
N PRO A 125 -1.97 19.03 -10.27
CA PRO A 125 -1.36 17.70 -10.16
C PRO A 125 0.14 17.73 -10.40
N LYS A 126 0.63 18.52 -11.36
CA LYS A 126 2.05 18.57 -11.71
C LYS A 126 2.93 19.03 -10.55
N LYS A 127 2.42 19.95 -9.71
CA LYS A 127 3.14 20.44 -8.53
C LYS A 127 3.29 19.31 -7.49
N HIS A 128 2.23 18.55 -7.27
CA HIS A 128 2.22 17.41 -6.35
C HIS A 128 3.11 16.28 -6.84
N THR A 129 3.01 15.88 -8.11
CA THR A 129 3.85 14.84 -8.71
C THR A 129 5.33 15.21 -8.68
N ALA A 130 5.69 16.47 -8.97
CA ALA A 130 7.08 16.93 -8.87
C ALA A 130 7.62 16.88 -7.43
N ALA A 131 6.78 17.24 -6.45
CA ALA A 131 7.13 17.17 -5.03
C ALA A 131 7.31 15.72 -4.56
N LEU A 132 6.45 14.80 -5.01
CA LEU A 132 6.54 13.36 -4.73
C LEU A 132 7.83 12.75 -5.30
N LYS A 133 8.19 13.09 -6.54
CA LYS A 133 9.46 12.65 -7.15
C LYS A 133 10.67 13.11 -6.35
N LYS A 134 10.65 14.36 -5.88
CA LYS A 134 11.71 14.90 -5.01
C LYS A 134 11.74 14.21 -3.63
N ALA A 135 10.60 13.75 -3.13
CA ALA A 135 10.52 13.06 -1.84
C ALA A 135 11.12 11.64 -1.86
N VAL A 136 11.31 11.04 -3.04
CA VAL A 136 11.94 9.70 -3.18
C VAL A 136 13.37 9.70 -2.65
N ASP A 137 14.11 10.79 -2.85
CA ASP A 137 15.50 10.92 -2.40
C ASP A 137 15.60 11.34 -0.91
N SER A 138 14.47 11.52 -0.23
CA SER A 138 14.46 11.94 1.17
C SER A 138 14.82 10.77 2.09
N THR A 139 15.73 11.01 3.03
CA THR A 139 16.08 10.01 4.05
C THR A 139 14.93 9.80 5.02
N CYS A 140 14.57 8.55 5.30
CA CYS A 140 13.52 8.21 6.25
C CYS A 140 14.13 8.01 7.64
N VAL A 141 13.97 8.99 8.54
CA VAL A 141 14.66 8.96 9.84
C VAL A 141 13.69 9.30 10.97
N GLY A 142 13.85 8.57 12.08
CA GLY A 142 13.10 8.79 13.30
C GLY A 142 11.71 8.16 13.28
N GLU A 143 10.83 8.70 14.12
CA GLU A 143 9.47 8.21 14.35
C GLU A 143 8.43 9.16 13.74
N PRO A 144 7.25 8.66 13.35
CA PRO A 144 6.18 9.51 12.86
C PRO A 144 5.56 10.33 14.00
N SER A 145 4.99 11.49 13.66
CA SER A 145 4.19 12.29 14.60
C SER A 145 2.85 12.65 13.98
N LEU A 146 1.83 11.89 14.36
CA LEU A 146 0.46 12.13 13.89
C LEU A 146 -0.11 13.43 14.44
N TYR A 147 0.14 13.75 15.72
CA TYR A 147 -0.34 14.97 16.35
C TYR A 147 0.10 16.24 15.61
N ASN A 148 1.38 16.33 15.25
CA ASN A 148 1.91 17.49 14.53
C ASN A 148 1.32 17.61 13.12
N SER A 149 1.07 16.47 12.48
CA SER A 149 0.50 16.43 11.12
C SER A 149 -0.96 16.86 11.11
N LEU A 150 -1.74 16.34 12.06
CA LEU A 150 -3.15 16.72 12.21
C LEU A 150 -3.28 18.19 12.59
N ASN A 151 -2.39 18.71 13.44
CA ASN A 151 -2.38 20.14 13.77
C ASN A 151 -2.09 21.02 12.54
N LEU A 152 -1.11 20.66 11.70
CA LEU A 152 -0.83 21.38 10.46
C LEU A 152 -1.99 21.31 9.47
N ALA A 153 -2.60 20.13 9.33
CA ALA A 153 -3.78 19.96 8.48
C ALA A 153 -4.95 20.80 9.00
N MET A 154 -5.23 20.75 10.30
CA MET A 154 -6.30 21.53 10.95
C MET A 154 -6.08 23.04 10.81
N GLN A 155 -4.84 23.53 10.93
CA GLN A 155 -4.53 24.95 10.73
C GLN A 155 -4.74 25.40 9.27
N THR A 156 -4.55 24.49 8.31
CA THR A 156 -4.69 24.81 6.88
C THR A 156 -6.12 24.61 6.36
N LEU A 157 -6.92 23.77 7.02
CA LEU A 157 -8.33 23.48 6.68
C LEU A 157 -9.34 24.45 7.33
N LYS A 158 -8.87 25.37 8.17
CA LYS A 158 -9.71 26.37 8.84
C LYS A 158 -10.10 27.52 7.91
#